data_AF-A0AAD7X8C7-F1
#
_entry.id   AF-A0AAD7X8C7-F1
#
_cell.length_a   1.000
_cell.length_b   1.000
_cell.length_c   1.000
_cell.angle_alpha   90.00
_cell.angle_beta   90.00
_cell.angle_gamma   90.00
#
_symmetry.space_group_name_H-M   'P 1'
#
loop_
_entity.id
_entity.type
_entity.pdbx_description
1 polymer ?
#
loop_
_entity_poly.entity_id
_entity_poly.type
_entity_poly.pdbx_seq_one_letter_code
_entity_poly.pdbx_strand_id
1 'polypeptide(L)'
;MLRRHLASKAPACSSASPCHRPLSTNSPPAPTTSSRRAKLAPSFTKPLCFALAIFLSAYVFLFRSAPTPTTSANRIQYEDHIAMSATSAKGWHARARPHPSSADFVPARDNLVFAVLLNAPADPEGFTVALFRPDVAVNARGQVLQVQSDDFTALADLAEQVIRLPETGSFMNAWRVAHDRTDRKIDRLFVPTSSGEIKQTSVQGWHPERKHLKTPVAEYTELPPPLYELFGYIQEGRDGYQRGHEDNKDLIAKIKALVED
;
A
#
# COMPACT_ATOMS: atom_id res chain seq x y z
N MET A 1 -39.53 46.63 -13.94
CA MET A 1 -40.59 45.71 -14.41
C MET A 1 -39.89 44.37 -14.67
N LEU A 2 -40.15 43.23 -14.05
CA LEU A 2 -41.29 42.69 -13.33
C LEU A 2 -40.77 41.87 -12.13
N ARG A 3 -41.38 42.09 -10.95
CA ARG A 3 -41.27 41.23 -9.77
C ARG A 3 -42.09 39.95 -10.01
N ARG A 4 -41.60 38.78 -9.59
CA ARG A 4 -42.47 37.68 -9.13
C ARG A 4 -41.95 37.10 -7.82
N HIS A 5 -42.91 36.84 -6.98
CA HIS A 5 -42.91 36.62 -5.54
C HIS A 5 -43.56 35.24 -5.30
N LEU A 6 -43.33 34.66 -4.12
CA LEU A 6 -44.10 33.55 -3.48
C LEU A 6 -43.74 32.13 -3.96
N ALA A 7 -43.71 31.07 -3.14
CA ALA A 7 -43.99 30.83 -1.71
C ALA A 7 -43.26 29.51 -1.32
N SER A 8 -42.60 29.40 -0.17
CA SER A 8 -43.13 28.86 1.10
C SER A 8 -44.13 27.70 0.98
N LYS A 9 -43.70 26.47 1.31
CA LYS A 9 -44.52 25.47 2.00
C LYS A 9 -43.66 24.37 2.64
N ALA A 10 -43.56 24.40 3.97
CA ALA A 10 -43.10 23.28 4.78
C ALA A 10 -44.28 22.36 5.13
N PRO A 11 -44.06 21.06 5.33
CA PRO A 11 -44.92 20.23 6.16
C PRO A 11 -44.22 19.82 7.46
N ALA A 12 -44.93 20.09 8.56
CA ALA A 12 -44.74 19.51 9.88
C ALA A 12 -45.57 18.23 10.05
N CYS A 13 -45.41 17.57 11.22
CA CYS A 13 -46.03 16.33 11.72
C CYS A 13 -45.23 15.05 11.37
N SER A 14 -45.07 14.05 12.24
CA SER A 14 -45.80 13.73 13.48
C SER A 14 -45.04 12.69 14.32
N SER A 15 -45.40 12.69 15.61
CA SER A 15 -45.55 11.53 16.49
C SER A 15 -44.33 10.71 16.94
N ALA A 16 -43.97 11.00 18.18
CA ALA A 16 -43.46 10.11 19.23
C ALA A 16 -43.85 8.63 19.10
N SER A 17 -42.90 7.75 19.42
CA SER A 17 -43.18 6.38 19.86
C SER A 17 -42.44 6.08 21.16
N PRO A 18 -43.03 5.28 22.07
CA PRO A 18 -42.59 5.17 23.45
C PRO A 18 -41.55 4.07 23.66
N CYS A 19 -40.74 4.28 24.69
CA CYS A 19 -39.84 3.34 25.34
C CYS A 19 -40.48 1.96 25.56
N HIS A 20 -39.76 0.88 25.23
CA HIS A 20 -39.67 -0.32 26.06
C HIS A 20 -38.46 -1.15 25.61
N ARG A 21 -37.46 -1.31 26.48
CA ARG A 21 -36.61 -2.50 26.46
C ARG A 21 -36.35 -2.97 27.89
N PRO A 22 -36.71 -4.23 28.23
CA PRO A 22 -36.54 -4.76 29.57
C PRO A 22 -35.08 -5.09 29.87
N LEU A 23 -34.69 -4.82 31.13
CA LEU A 23 -33.52 -5.42 31.76
C LEU A 23 -33.67 -6.94 31.74
N SER A 24 -32.69 -7.64 31.16
CA SER A 24 -32.48 -9.07 31.43
C SER A 24 -31.12 -9.23 32.08
N THR A 25 -31.13 -9.13 33.40
CA THR A 25 -30.16 -9.77 34.30
C THR A 25 -30.33 -11.29 34.18
N ASN A 26 -29.26 -12.00 33.80
CA ASN A 26 -28.96 -13.35 34.30
C ASN A 26 -27.55 -13.77 33.83
N SER A 27 -26.60 -13.69 34.75
CA SER A 27 -25.34 -14.44 34.71
C SER A 27 -25.62 -15.94 34.81
N PRO A 28 -24.71 -16.81 34.31
CA PRO A 28 -23.99 -17.67 35.24
C PRO A 28 -22.47 -17.79 34.96
N PRO A 29 -21.70 -18.33 35.93
CA PRO A 29 -20.24 -18.37 35.94
C PRO A 29 -19.63 -19.54 35.14
N ALA A 30 -18.30 -19.44 34.99
CA ALA A 30 -17.38 -20.33 34.28
C ALA A 30 -17.51 -21.83 34.57
N PRO A 31 -16.98 -22.67 33.64
CA PRO A 31 -16.29 -23.88 34.02
C PRO A 31 -14.77 -23.79 33.76
N THR A 32 -14.08 -24.08 34.85
CA THR A 32 -12.69 -24.52 35.01
C THR A 32 -12.38 -25.80 34.24
N THR A 33 -11.07 -26.07 34.13
CA THR A 33 -10.42 -27.33 33.68
C THR A 33 -10.49 -27.60 32.17
N SER A 34 -9.43 -28.00 31.49
CA SER A 34 -8.62 -29.17 31.83
C SER A 34 -7.27 -29.17 31.10
N SER A 35 -6.23 -29.32 31.92
CA SER A 35 -4.94 -29.91 31.57
C SER A 35 -5.06 -31.15 30.69
N ARG A 36 -4.48 -31.13 29.49
CA ARG A 36 -3.93 -32.34 28.86
C ARG A 36 -2.51 -32.11 28.36
N ARG A 37 -1.60 -32.37 29.29
CA ARG A 37 -0.21 -32.73 29.09
C ARG A 37 -0.17 -34.06 28.33
N ALA A 38 0.14 -34.04 27.03
CA ALA A 38 0.53 -35.25 26.31
C ALA A 38 2.06 -35.37 26.35
N LYS A 39 2.51 -36.47 26.94
CA LYS A 39 3.89 -36.91 27.11
C LYS A 39 4.39 -37.65 25.87
N LEU A 40 5.65 -37.36 25.53
CA LEU A 40 6.75 -38.25 25.10
C LEU A 40 6.65 -39.16 23.84
N ALA A 41 7.63 -38.89 22.95
CA ALA A 41 8.58 -39.82 22.31
C ALA A 41 8.08 -40.68 21.12
N PRO A 42 8.95 -41.20 20.21
CA PRO A 42 10.42 -41.23 20.25
C PRO A 42 11.16 -40.73 19.00
N SER A 43 12.47 -40.53 19.24
CA SER A 43 13.60 -40.44 18.32
C SER A 43 13.55 -41.45 17.15
N PHE A 44 13.55 -40.94 15.93
CA PHE A 44 13.84 -41.72 14.72
C PHE A 44 15.29 -41.51 14.29
N THR A 45 16.15 -42.38 14.82
CA THR A 45 17.53 -42.57 14.37
C THR A 45 17.50 -43.23 12.98
N LYS A 46 18.05 -42.57 11.96
CA LYS A 46 18.39 -43.21 10.68
C LYS A 46 19.86 -42.91 10.34
N PRO A 47 20.80 -43.83 10.61
CA PRO A 47 22.16 -43.74 10.10
C PRO A 47 22.21 -44.37 8.72
N LEU A 48 21.75 -43.68 7.68
CA LEU A 48 21.86 -44.21 6.31
C LEU A 48 21.87 -43.14 5.20
N CYS A 49 22.41 -41.94 5.46
CA CYS A 49 22.56 -40.92 4.41
C CYS A 49 23.97 -40.30 4.31
N PHE A 50 24.98 -40.88 4.97
CA PHE A 50 26.36 -40.38 4.86
C PHE A 50 27.14 -40.94 3.65
N ALA A 51 26.63 -41.95 2.94
CA ALA A 51 27.31 -42.53 1.78
C ALA A 51 27.10 -41.77 0.47
N LEU A 52 26.06 -40.92 0.36
CA LEU A 52 25.72 -40.21 -0.89
C LEU A 52 26.39 -38.83 -1.01
N ALA A 53 26.89 -38.26 0.10
CA ALA A 53 27.59 -36.98 0.11
C ALA A 53 29.04 -37.04 -0.41
N ILE A 54 29.67 -38.22 -0.41
CA ILE A 54 31.07 -38.38 -0.84
C ILE A 54 31.17 -38.57 -2.37
N PHE A 55 30.17 -39.17 -3.02
CA PHE A 55 30.18 -39.34 -4.48
C PHE A 55 29.82 -38.05 -5.24
N LEU A 56 28.96 -37.20 -4.68
CA LEU A 56 28.62 -35.90 -5.30
C LEU A 56 29.76 -34.88 -5.23
N SER A 57 30.57 -34.88 -4.16
CA SER A 57 31.70 -33.95 -4.03
C SER A 57 32.87 -34.28 -4.97
N ALA A 58 33.11 -35.57 -5.27
CA ALA A 58 34.11 -35.98 -6.25
C ALA A 58 33.69 -35.66 -7.71
N TYR A 59 32.39 -35.76 -8.03
CA TYR A 59 31.89 -35.44 -9.37
C TYR A 59 31.99 -33.93 -9.69
N VAL A 60 31.73 -33.07 -8.70
CA VAL A 60 31.88 -31.61 -8.86
C VAL A 60 33.36 -31.20 -8.97
N PHE A 61 34.30 -31.94 -8.38
CA PHE A 61 35.72 -31.61 -8.48
C PHE A 61 36.36 -32.07 -9.80
N LEU A 62 35.89 -33.15 -10.42
CA LEU A 62 36.49 -33.69 -11.65
C LEU A 62 35.97 -33.05 -12.96
N PHE A 63 34.76 -32.46 -12.96
CA PHE A 63 34.18 -31.86 -14.16
C PHE A 63 34.23 -30.32 -14.21
N ARG A 64 34.91 -29.67 -13.26
CA ARG A 64 34.99 -28.19 -13.19
C ARG A 64 36.24 -27.57 -13.83
N SER A 65 36.90 -28.29 -14.73
CA SER A 65 38.10 -27.83 -15.44
C SER A 65 37.88 -27.80 -16.95
N ALA A 66 36.82 -27.13 -17.41
CA ALA A 66 36.77 -26.65 -18.78
C ALA A 66 37.21 -25.17 -18.78
N PRO A 67 38.32 -24.81 -19.43
CA PRO A 67 38.74 -23.43 -19.57
C PRO A 67 37.68 -22.71 -20.43
N THR A 68 36.93 -21.80 -19.82
CA THR A 68 36.03 -20.94 -20.57
C THR A 68 36.88 -20.00 -21.43
N PRO A 69 36.59 -19.88 -22.74
CA PRO A 69 37.30 -18.95 -23.61
C PRO A 69 37.10 -17.53 -23.12
N THR A 70 38.20 -16.87 -22.79
CA THR A 70 38.31 -15.46 -22.45
C THR A 70 37.90 -14.63 -23.67
N THR A 71 36.59 -14.42 -23.86
CA THR A 71 36.07 -13.44 -24.81
C THR A 71 36.20 -12.07 -24.15
N SER A 72 37.40 -11.51 -24.31
CA SER A 72 37.68 -10.10 -24.15
C SER A 72 37.11 -9.36 -25.36
N ALA A 73 36.04 -8.60 -25.18
CA ALA A 73 35.74 -7.34 -25.89
C ALA A 73 34.29 -6.91 -25.62
N ASN A 74 34.12 -5.66 -25.20
CA ASN A 74 32.85 -4.95 -25.01
C ASN A 74 31.98 -5.40 -23.83
N ARG A 75 32.55 -5.33 -22.63
CA ARG A 75 31.77 -4.93 -21.45
C ARG A 75 31.39 -3.46 -21.63
N ILE A 76 30.31 -3.24 -22.35
CA ILE A 76 29.61 -1.97 -22.40
C ILE A 76 29.28 -1.63 -20.94
N GLN A 77 30.02 -0.68 -20.37
CA GLN A 77 29.66 0.03 -19.14
C GLN A 77 28.35 0.78 -19.42
N TYR A 78 27.22 0.11 -19.19
CA TYR A 78 25.89 0.70 -19.25
C TYR A 78 25.15 0.41 -17.94
N GLU A 79 25.80 0.58 -16.78
CA GLU A 79 25.14 0.52 -15.46
C GLU A 79 25.78 1.50 -14.45
N ASP A 80 26.39 2.59 -14.93
CA ASP A 80 26.92 3.64 -14.03
C ASP A 80 26.49 5.05 -14.45
N HIS A 81 25.58 5.14 -15.42
CA HIS A 81 25.01 6.41 -15.86
C HIS A 81 23.67 6.65 -15.18
N ILE A 82 23.73 7.60 -14.24
CA ILE A 82 22.60 8.30 -13.62
C ILE A 82 21.92 7.53 -12.47
N ALA A 83 22.71 7.11 -11.49
CA ALA A 83 22.29 7.33 -10.11
C ALA A 83 22.36 8.84 -9.83
N MET A 84 21.49 9.65 -10.46
CA MET A 84 21.11 10.92 -9.84
C MET A 84 20.68 10.53 -8.43
N SER A 85 21.30 11.10 -7.40
CA SER A 85 20.83 10.93 -6.02
C SER A 85 19.34 11.22 -6.05
N ALA A 86 18.51 10.17 -6.00
CA ALA A 86 17.08 10.33 -6.01
C ALA A 86 16.75 11.16 -4.78
N THR A 87 16.31 12.39 -4.99
CA THR A 87 15.99 13.28 -3.88
C THR A 87 14.93 12.59 -3.04
N SER A 88 15.21 12.34 -1.77
CA SER A 88 14.28 11.61 -0.91
C SER A 88 13.05 12.47 -0.63
N ALA A 89 11.86 11.97 -0.97
CA ALA A 89 10.59 12.61 -0.60
C ALA A 89 10.19 12.36 0.87
N LYS A 90 11.09 11.83 1.71
CA LYS A 90 10.80 11.64 3.13
C LYS A 90 10.53 12.98 3.81
N GLY A 91 9.45 13.08 4.59
CA GLY A 91 9.03 14.30 5.25
C GLY A 91 8.33 15.30 4.31
N TRP A 92 7.88 14.86 3.13
CA TRP A 92 7.16 15.72 2.17
C TRP A 92 5.92 16.34 2.82
N HIS A 93 5.20 15.59 3.67
CA HIS A 93 3.95 16.06 4.26
C HIS A 93 4.19 17.23 5.22
N ALA A 94 5.25 17.14 6.02
CA ALA A 94 5.64 18.20 6.95
C ALA A 94 6.17 19.47 6.25
N ARG A 95 6.73 19.33 5.03
CA ARG A 95 7.20 20.46 4.21
C ARG A 95 6.09 21.05 3.33
N ALA A 96 5.01 20.31 3.11
CA ALA A 96 3.88 20.76 2.32
C ALA A 96 3.15 21.92 3.02
N ARG A 97 2.53 22.78 2.22
CA ARG A 97 1.75 23.93 2.70
C ARG A 97 0.30 23.79 2.26
N PRO A 98 -0.68 24.42 2.94
CA PRO A 98 -2.03 24.49 2.41
C PRO A 98 -2.03 25.08 0.98
N HIS A 99 -2.72 24.42 0.05
CA HIS A 99 -2.84 24.92 -1.32
C HIS A 99 -3.66 26.23 -1.33
N PRO A 100 -3.23 27.30 -2.03
CA PRO A 100 -3.88 28.61 -1.98
C PRO A 100 -5.33 28.59 -2.48
N SER A 101 -5.67 27.64 -3.36
CA SER A 101 -7.01 27.43 -3.91
C SER A 101 -7.63 26.11 -3.45
N SER A 102 -7.40 25.71 -2.20
CA SER A 102 -7.90 24.44 -1.64
C SER A 102 -9.42 24.29 -1.70
N ALA A 103 -10.17 25.39 -1.55
CA ALA A 103 -11.64 25.39 -1.60
C ALA A 103 -12.20 25.12 -3.00
N ASP A 104 -11.48 25.54 -4.04
CA ASP A 104 -11.90 25.44 -5.44
C ASP A 104 -11.24 24.28 -6.18
N PHE A 105 -10.49 23.43 -5.47
CA PHE A 105 -9.78 22.31 -6.08
C PHE A 105 -10.76 21.26 -6.60
N VAL A 106 -10.70 20.98 -7.90
CA VAL A 106 -11.48 19.95 -8.57
C VAL A 106 -10.54 18.84 -9.05
N PRO A 107 -10.62 17.62 -8.49
CA PRO A 107 -9.77 16.53 -8.93
C PRO A 107 -10.15 16.10 -10.36
N ALA A 108 -9.16 15.92 -11.21
CA ALA A 108 -9.33 15.51 -12.60
C ALA A 108 -8.42 14.32 -12.91
N ARG A 109 -8.94 13.34 -13.66
CA ARG A 109 -8.19 12.13 -14.03
C ARG A 109 -6.94 12.46 -14.85
N ASP A 110 -7.02 13.42 -15.76
CA ASP A 110 -5.88 13.84 -16.60
C ASP A 110 -4.72 14.45 -15.80
N ASN A 111 -5.02 14.99 -14.61
CA ASN A 111 -4.02 15.54 -13.69
C ASN A 111 -3.55 14.53 -12.65
N LEU A 112 -4.19 13.36 -12.53
CA LEU A 112 -3.83 12.36 -11.53
C LEU A 112 -2.44 11.79 -11.82
N VAL A 113 -1.56 11.82 -10.82
CA VAL A 113 -0.27 11.12 -10.85
C VAL A 113 -0.44 9.75 -10.21
N PHE A 114 -0.96 9.71 -8.98
CA PHE A 114 -1.38 8.47 -8.34
C PHE A 114 -2.41 8.72 -7.23
N ALA A 115 -3.16 7.68 -6.86
CA ALA A 115 -3.95 7.65 -5.64
C ALA A 115 -3.64 6.39 -4.83
N VAL A 116 -3.79 6.48 -3.51
CA VAL A 116 -3.60 5.36 -2.59
C VAL A 116 -4.84 5.20 -1.73
N LEU A 117 -5.46 4.03 -1.85
CA LEU A 117 -6.55 3.59 -0.98
C LEU A 117 -6.02 2.59 0.05
N LEU A 118 -6.73 2.48 1.16
CA LEU A 118 -6.45 1.58 2.25
C LEU A 118 -7.58 0.57 2.36
N ASN A 119 -7.24 -0.72 2.41
CA ASN A 119 -8.17 -1.78 2.77
C ASN A 119 -7.70 -2.42 4.09
N ALA A 120 -8.43 -2.13 5.16
CA ALA A 120 -8.21 -2.70 6.48
C ALA A 120 -9.54 -3.12 7.11
N PRO A 121 -9.56 -4.09 8.06
CA PRO A 121 -10.80 -4.51 8.72
C PRO A 121 -11.59 -3.36 9.37
N ALA A 122 -10.89 -2.35 9.89
CA ALA A 122 -11.52 -1.18 10.50
C ALA A 122 -11.88 -0.07 9.49
N ASP A 123 -11.34 -0.13 8.27
CA ASP A 123 -11.49 0.91 7.24
C ASP A 123 -11.30 0.24 5.85
N PRO A 124 -12.32 -0.47 5.34
CA PRO A 124 -12.19 -1.31 4.14
C PRO A 124 -12.02 -0.50 2.86
N GLU A 125 -12.42 0.77 2.89
CA GLU A 125 -12.34 1.73 1.79
C GLU A 125 -11.64 3.01 2.27
N GLY A 126 -10.60 2.88 3.09
CA GLY A 126 -9.85 4.04 3.57
C GLY A 126 -9.19 4.81 2.42
N PHE A 127 -8.98 6.11 2.62
CA PHE A 127 -8.19 6.95 1.73
C PHE A 127 -6.89 7.34 2.42
N THR A 128 -5.76 7.27 1.72
CA THR A 128 -4.44 7.59 2.28
C THR A 128 -3.91 8.90 1.70
N VAL A 129 -3.73 8.97 0.38
CA VAL A 129 -3.23 10.16 -0.31
C VAL A 129 -3.53 10.07 -1.79
N ALA A 130 -3.66 11.21 -2.46
CA ALA A 130 -3.59 11.32 -3.91
C ALA A 130 -2.67 12.47 -4.32
N LEU A 131 -1.96 12.30 -5.42
CA LEU A 131 -1.03 13.27 -5.98
C LEU A 131 -1.51 13.68 -7.38
N PHE A 132 -1.54 14.98 -7.64
CA PHE A 132 -2.02 15.60 -8.87
C PHE A 132 -1.01 16.61 -9.39
N ARG A 133 -0.92 16.75 -10.72
CA ARG A 133 -0.15 17.80 -11.37
C ARG A 133 -0.77 19.19 -11.11
N PRO A 134 0.04 20.26 -11.05
CA PRO A 134 1.51 20.23 -11.17
C PRO A 134 2.23 19.74 -9.91
N ASP A 135 1.69 19.98 -8.71
CA ASP A 135 2.37 19.71 -7.44
C ASP A 135 1.39 19.70 -6.24
N VAL A 136 0.20 19.13 -6.45
CA VAL A 136 -0.88 19.11 -5.47
C VAL A 136 -1.03 17.72 -4.85
N ALA A 137 -1.10 17.64 -3.52
CA ALA A 137 -1.47 16.41 -2.81
C ALA A 137 -2.79 16.59 -2.07
N VAL A 138 -3.59 15.53 -1.98
CA VAL A 138 -4.75 15.46 -1.09
C VAL A 138 -4.50 14.35 -0.08
N ASN A 139 -4.44 14.69 1.20
CA ASN A 139 -4.13 13.73 2.28
C ASN A 139 -5.38 12.99 2.79
N ALA A 140 -5.21 12.06 3.71
CA ALA A 140 -6.30 11.23 4.26
C ALA A 140 -7.45 12.02 4.90
N ARG A 141 -7.20 13.26 5.33
CA ARG A 141 -8.22 14.17 5.88
C ARG A 141 -8.99 14.96 4.80
N GLY A 142 -8.57 14.88 3.54
CA GLY A 142 -9.13 15.66 2.44
C GLY A 142 -8.53 17.07 2.35
N GLN A 143 -7.40 17.33 3.00
CA GLN A 143 -6.70 18.60 2.91
C GLN A 143 -5.93 18.68 1.60
N VAL A 144 -6.12 19.77 0.87
CA VAL A 144 -5.39 20.05 -0.38
C VAL A 144 -4.10 20.78 -0.03
N LEU A 145 -2.98 20.16 -0.36
CA LEU A 145 -1.64 20.58 -0.01
C LEU A 145 -0.82 20.89 -1.26
N GLN A 146 -0.03 21.95 -1.17
CA GLN A 146 1.02 22.30 -2.11
C GLN A 146 2.31 21.57 -1.70
N VAL A 147 2.76 20.64 -2.53
CA VAL A 147 4.00 19.86 -2.33
C VAL A 147 5.18 20.63 -2.92
N GLN A 148 6.39 20.46 -2.37
CA GLN A 148 7.59 21.04 -2.97
C GLN A 148 7.91 20.32 -4.29
N SER A 149 8.45 21.04 -5.27
CA SER A 149 8.75 20.48 -6.60
C SER A 149 9.65 19.24 -6.55
N ASP A 150 10.67 19.23 -5.70
CA ASP A 150 11.60 18.10 -5.56
C ASP A 150 10.89 16.87 -4.97
N ASP A 151 10.05 17.08 -3.95
CA ASP A 151 9.27 16.03 -3.31
C ASP A 151 8.23 15.44 -4.28
N PHE A 152 7.56 16.32 -5.04
CA PHE A 152 6.62 15.91 -6.07
C PHE A 152 7.28 15.04 -7.13
N THR A 153 8.42 15.49 -7.66
CA THR A 153 9.18 14.77 -8.70
C THR A 153 9.58 13.39 -8.19
N ALA A 154 10.15 13.32 -6.98
CA ALA A 154 10.56 12.06 -6.39
C ALA A 154 9.39 11.08 -6.17
N LEU A 155 8.23 11.56 -5.70
CA LEU A 155 7.03 10.73 -5.53
C LEU A 155 6.48 10.24 -6.88
N ALA A 156 6.45 11.12 -7.90
CA ALA A 156 6.00 10.77 -9.24
C ALA A 156 6.91 9.73 -9.90
N ASP A 157 8.24 9.92 -9.81
CA ASP A 157 9.23 9.00 -10.35
C ASP A 157 9.15 7.62 -9.70
N LEU A 158 8.94 7.55 -8.38
CA LEU A 158 8.72 6.29 -7.67
C LEU A 158 7.44 5.59 -8.14
N ALA A 159 6.34 6.32 -8.34
CA ALA A 159 5.10 5.77 -8.85
C ALA A 159 5.27 5.21 -10.28
N GLU A 160 6.02 5.91 -11.15
CA GLU A 160 6.34 5.43 -12.49
C GLU A 160 7.22 4.17 -12.47
N GLN A 161 8.18 4.10 -11.56
CA GLN A 161 8.99 2.89 -11.39
C GLN A 161 8.14 1.70 -10.92
N VAL A 162 7.18 1.93 -10.03
CA VAL A 162 6.29 0.88 -9.52
C VAL A 162 5.43 0.26 -10.63
N ILE A 163 4.96 1.04 -11.61
CA ILE A 163 4.16 0.46 -12.72
C ILE A 163 4.99 -0.41 -13.68
N ARG A 164 6.32 -0.34 -13.63
CA ARG A 164 7.22 -1.20 -14.42
C ARG A 164 7.50 -2.55 -13.75
N LEU A 165 7.15 -2.70 -12.47
CA LEU A 165 7.32 -3.95 -11.73
C LEU A 165 6.40 -5.06 -12.29
N PRO A 166 6.82 -6.33 -12.17
CA PRO A 166 6.02 -7.47 -12.62
C PRO A 166 4.71 -7.55 -11.83
N GLU A 167 3.69 -8.10 -12.49
CA GLU A 167 2.46 -8.46 -11.78
C GLU A 167 2.70 -9.66 -10.88
N THR A 168 2.12 -9.60 -9.68
CA THR A 168 2.24 -10.65 -8.66
C THR A 168 1.35 -11.86 -8.93
N GLY A 169 0.36 -11.75 -9.84
CA GLY A 169 -0.71 -12.72 -10.03
C GLY A 169 -1.61 -12.94 -8.80
N SER A 170 -1.37 -12.19 -7.72
CA SER A 170 -2.11 -12.29 -6.47
C SER A 170 -3.35 -11.40 -6.49
N PHE A 171 -4.30 -11.67 -5.60
CA PHE A 171 -5.46 -10.79 -5.39
C PHE A 171 -5.03 -9.33 -5.25
N MET A 172 -5.65 -8.44 -6.05
CA MET A 172 -5.35 -7.00 -6.10
C MET A 172 -3.90 -6.64 -6.49
N ASN A 173 -3.18 -7.53 -7.16
CA ASN A 173 -1.76 -7.36 -7.47
C ASN A 173 -0.91 -7.03 -6.23
N ALA A 174 -1.16 -7.76 -5.13
CA ALA A 174 -0.60 -7.46 -3.83
C ALA A 174 0.77 -8.10 -3.57
N TRP A 175 1.77 -7.26 -3.34
CA TRP A 175 3.07 -7.62 -2.77
C TRP A 175 2.92 -7.84 -1.27
N ARG A 176 3.14 -9.07 -0.80
CA ARG A 176 2.87 -9.46 0.60
C ARG A 176 4.15 -9.53 1.40
N VAL A 177 4.35 -8.59 2.31
CA VAL A 177 5.48 -8.62 3.25
C VAL A 177 5.24 -9.76 4.25
N ALA A 178 6.31 -10.50 4.58
CA ALA A 178 6.26 -11.58 5.55
C ALA A 178 6.03 -11.03 6.96
N HIS A 179 4.94 -11.47 7.59
CA HIS A 179 4.55 -11.15 8.96
C HIS A 179 4.10 -12.39 9.71
N ASP A 180 4.19 -12.32 11.04
CA ASP A 180 3.73 -13.39 11.94
C ASP A 180 2.20 -13.51 11.98
N ARG A 181 1.48 -12.49 11.50
CA ARG A 181 0.02 -12.42 11.44
C ARG A 181 -0.47 -12.17 10.02
N THR A 182 -1.68 -12.64 9.71
CA THR A 182 -2.28 -12.62 8.37
C THR A 182 -3.25 -11.45 8.14
N ASP A 183 -3.68 -10.75 9.20
CA ASP A 183 -4.69 -9.69 9.21
C ASP A 183 -4.11 -8.29 8.98
N ARG A 184 -3.09 -8.17 8.13
CA ARG A 184 -2.45 -6.89 7.83
C ARG A 184 -3.23 -6.11 6.78
N LYS A 185 -3.28 -4.79 6.96
CA LYS A 185 -3.82 -3.83 6.00
C LYS A 185 -3.18 -3.98 4.62
N ILE A 186 -3.94 -3.62 3.59
CA ILE A 186 -3.50 -3.58 2.20
C ILE A 186 -3.60 -2.13 1.72
N ASP A 187 -2.45 -1.52 1.42
CA ASP A 187 -2.41 -0.21 0.76
C ASP A 187 -2.45 -0.48 -0.77
N ARG A 188 -3.41 0.11 -1.49
CA ARG A 188 -3.67 -0.07 -2.93
C ARG A 188 -3.24 1.20 -3.67
N LEU A 189 -2.18 1.13 -4.47
CA LEU A 189 -1.70 2.22 -5.33
C LEU A 189 -2.35 2.11 -6.71
N PHE A 190 -2.85 3.23 -7.21
CA PHE A 190 -3.43 3.41 -8.53
C PHE A 190 -2.64 4.46 -9.29
N VAL A 191 -2.14 4.10 -10.47
CA VAL A 191 -1.32 4.98 -11.31
C VAL A 191 -1.87 4.97 -12.73
N PRO A 192 -2.23 6.12 -13.32
CA PRO A 192 -2.57 6.20 -14.73
C PRO A 192 -1.37 5.83 -15.61
N THR A 193 -1.60 4.97 -16.60
CA THR A 193 -0.63 4.66 -17.64
C THR A 193 -0.73 5.67 -18.78
N SER A 194 0.27 5.66 -19.67
CA SER A 194 0.22 6.45 -20.90
C SER A 194 -0.92 6.07 -21.85
N SER A 195 -1.51 4.88 -21.71
CA SER A 195 -2.71 4.46 -22.45
C SER A 195 -4.02 5.00 -21.86
N GLY A 196 -3.98 5.63 -20.68
CA GLY A 196 -5.17 6.10 -19.96
C GLY A 196 -5.80 5.04 -19.04
N GLU A 197 -5.28 3.82 -19.04
CA GLU A 197 -5.66 2.77 -18.11
C GLU A 197 -5.14 3.08 -16.70
N ILE A 198 -5.85 2.64 -15.67
CA ILE A 198 -5.37 2.75 -14.28
C ILE A 198 -4.73 1.42 -13.90
N LYS A 199 -3.41 1.40 -13.69
CA LYS A 199 -2.71 0.22 -13.18
C LYS A 199 -2.77 0.19 -11.66
N GLN A 200 -3.17 -0.96 -11.10
CA GLN A 200 -3.20 -1.18 -9.66
C GLN A 200 -2.00 -2.02 -9.20
N THR A 201 -1.32 -1.56 -8.16
CA THR A 201 -0.28 -2.30 -7.43
C THR A 201 -0.54 -2.17 -5.94
N SER A 202 -0.55 -3.27 -5.19
CA SER A 202 -0.88 -3.21 -3.75
C SER A 202 0.28 -3.72 -2.88
N VAL A 203 0.35 -3.25 -1.64
CA VAL A 203 1.26 -3.77 -0.62
C VAL A 203 0.47 -4.19 0.60
N GLN A 204 0.59 -5.47 0.96
CA GLN A 204 0.02 -5.99 2.19
C GLN A 204 1.07 -5.98 3.30
N GLY A 205 0.75 -5.26 4.37
CA GLY A 205 1.58 -5.20 5.57
C GLY A 205 2.92 -4.50 5.34
N TRP A 206 2.96 -3.35 4.67
CA TRP A 206 4.19 -2.55 4.63
C TRP A 206 4.72 -2.28 6.06
N HIS A 207 6.05 -2.34 6.24
CA HIS A 207 6.70 -2.11 7.52
C HIS A 207 8.10 -1.52 7.29
N PRO A 208 8.55 -0.56 8.12
CA PRO A 208 9.87 0.07 7.93
C PRO A 208 11.03 -0.92 8.04
N GLU A 209 10.95 -1.94 8.89
CA GLU A 209 12.07 -2.86 9.10
C GLU A 209 11.94 -4.20 8.38
N ARG A 210 10.79 -4.50 7.75
CA ARG A 210 10.54 -5.81 7.14
C ARG A 210 10.34 -5.64 5.64
N LYS A 211 11.25 -6.21 4.86
CA LYS A 211 11.20 -6.20 3.38
C LYS A 211 10.95 -7.57 2.77
N HIS A 212 11.25 -8.66 3.48
CA HIS A 212 11.11 -10.01 2.94
C HIS A 212 9.67 -10.31 2.53
N LEU A 213 9.49 -10.84 1.33
CA LEU A 213 8.17 -11.21 0.80
C LEU A 213 7.76 -12.59 1.33
N LYS A 214 6.48 -12.76 1.62
CA LYS A 214 5.91 -14.06 2.01
C LYS A 214 6.00 -15.08 0.87
N THR A 215 5.78 -14.62 -0.36
CA THR A 215 5.93 -15.41 -1.59
C THR A 215 6.79 -14.56 -2.53
N PRO A 216 7.90 -15.10 -3.05
CA PRO A 216 8.70 -14.39 -4.06
C PRO A 216 7.86 -14.04 -5.30
N VAL A 217 8.15 -12.91 -5.92
CA VAL A 217 7.50 -12.44 -7.15
C VAL A 217 8.58 -12.29 -8.21
N ALA A 218 8.54 -13.11 -9.24
CA ALA A 218 9.63 -13.23 -10.21
C ALA A 218 10.99 -13.44 -9.49
N GLU A 219 11.97 -12.56 -9.71
CA GLU A 219 13.29 -12.58 -9.07
C GLU A 219 13.32 -11.95 -7.67
N TYR A 220 12.25 -11.31 -7.23
CA TYR A 220 12.21 -10.56 -5.98
C TYR A 220 11.84 -11.45 -4.79
N THR A 221 12.75 -11.56 -3.82
CA THR A 221 12.51 -12.16 -2.50
C THR A 221 12.24 -11.12 -1.42
N GLU A 222 12.53 -9.85 -1.72
CA GLU A 222 12.25 -8.69 -0.88
C GLU A 222 11.43 -7.66 -1.65
N LEU A 223 10.79 -6.76 -0.92
CA LEU A 223 10.01 -5.66 -1.46
C LEU A 223 10.93 -4.76 -2.32
N PRO A 224 10.64 -4.56 -3.62
CA PRO A 224 11.48 -3.76 -4.49
C PRO A 224 11.69 -2.33 -3.94
N PRO A 225 12.89 -1.74 -4.04
CA PRO A 225 13.17 -0.42 -3.46
C PRO A 225 12.16 0.68 -3.80
N PRO A 226 11.72 0.86 -5.07
CA PRO A 226 10.76 1.91 -5.40
C PRO A 226 9.43 1.76 -4.66
N LEU A 227 8.99 0.52 -4.50
CA LEU A 227 7.75 0.17 -3.83
C LEU A 227 7.89 0.24 -2.32
N TYR A 228 9.04 -0.14 -1.75
CA TYR A 228 9.32 0.04 -0.32
C TYR A 228 9.40 1.52 0.08
N GLU A 229 10.06 2.36 -0.72
CA GLU A 229 10.22 3.79 -0.46
C GLU A 229 8.90 4.54 -0.62
N LEU A 230 8.22 4.37 -1.77
CA LEU A 230 6.92 5.03 -2.01
C LEU A 230 5.93 4.69 -0.91
N PHE A 231 5.78 3.40 -0.56
CA PHE A 231 4.82 2.99 0.47
C PHE A 231 5.19 3.45 1.87
N GLY A 232 6.44 3.82 2.11
CA GLY A 232 6.86 4.50 3.33
C GLY A 232 6.47 5.98 3.34
N TYR A 233 6.74 6.71 2.25
CA TYR A 233 6.46 8.14 2.16
C TYR A 233 4.97 8.44 2.16
N ILE A 234 4.14 7.62 1.51
CA ILE A 234 2.68 7.83 1.49
C ILE A 234 2.02 7.65 2.87
N GLN A 235 2.68 6.99 3.84
CA GLN A 235 2.12 6.86 5.20
C GLN A 235 1.98 8.24 5.85
N GLU A 236 2.86 9.18 5.53
CA GLU A 236 2.81 10.57 6.01
C GLU A 236 1.49 11.26 5.60
N GLY A 237 0.87 10.83 4.49
CA GLY A 237 -0.45 11.32 4.08
C GLY A 237 -1.58 10.99 5.08
N ARG A 238 -1.33 10.12 6.06
CA ARG A 238 -2.26 9.80 7.15
C ARG A 238 -1.92 10.49 8.46
N ASP A 239 -0.90 11.34 8.50
CA ASP A 239 -0.52 12.04 9.71
C ASP A 239 -1.68 12.89 10.24
N GLY A 240 -2.04 12.67 11.51
CA GLY A 240 -3.18 13.32 12.15
C GLY A 240 -4.56 12.87 11.69
N TYR A 241 -4.68 11.85 10.83
CA TYR A 241 -5.98 11.30 10.44
C TYR A 241 -6.64 10.56 11.60
N GLN A 242 -7.90 10.90 11.86
CA GLN A 242 -8.79 10.14 12.72
C GLN A 242 -10.07 9.84 11.94
N ARG A 243 -10.48 8.57 11.93
CA ARG A 243 -11.69 8.14 11.23
C ARG A 243 -12.88 8.99 11.69
N GLY A 244 -13.67 9.47 10.74
CA GLY A 244 -14.85 10.32 11.00
C GLY A 244 -14.55 11.81 11.16
N HIS A 245 -13.28 12.21 11.21
CA HIS A 245 -12.82 13.60 11.32
C HIS A 245 -12.16 14.10 10.03
N GLU A 246 -12.71 13.69 8.89
CA GLU A 246 -12.29 14.16 7.58
C GLU A 246 -12.82 15.59 7.34
N ASP A 247 -11.94 16.49 6.89
CA ASP A 247 -12.25 17.90 6.63
C ASP A 247 -13.09 18.04 5.34
N ASN A 248 -12.86 17.17 4.35
CA ASN A 248 -13.54 17.23 3.05
C ASN A 248 -13.87 15.82 2.50
N LYS A 249 -14.96 15.22 3.01
CA LYS A 249 -15.42 13.88 2.60
C LYS A 249 -15.81 13.80 1.13
N ASP A 250 -16.45 14.84 0.62
CA ASP A 250 -16.93 14.86 -0.77
C ASP A 250 -15.76 14.88 -1.76
N LEU A 251 -14.69 15.61 -1.44
CA LEU A 251 -13.46 15.58 -2.25
C LEU A 251 -12.84 14.19 -2.27
N ILE A 252 -12.72 13.54 -1.10
CA ILE A 252 -12.19 12.17 -1.01
C ILE A 252 -13.04 11.20 -1.85
N ALA A 253 -14.36 11.30 -1.77
CA ALA A 253 -15.27 10.47 -2.55
C ALA A 253 -15.08 10.67 -4.06
N LYS A 254 -14.93 11.93 -4.52
CA LYS A 254 -14.64 12.24 -5.93
C LYS A 254 -13.31 11.63 -6.38
N ILE A 255 -12.26 11.70 -5.56
CA ILE A 255 -10.95 11.14 -5.89
C ILE A 255 -11.01 9.60 -5.99
N LYS A 256 -11.74 8.94 -5.08
CA LYS A 256 -11.96 7.49 -5.15
C LYS A 256 -12.64 7.07 -6.44
N ALA A 257 -13.69 7.79 -6.84
CA ALA A 257 -14.39 7.51 -8.10
C ALA A 257 -13.45 7.57 -9.32
N LEU A 258 -12.43 8.44 -9.32
CA LEU A 258 -11.47 8.50 -10.43
C LEU A 258 -10.69 7.20 -10.67
N VAL A 259 -10.56 6.33 -9.66
CA VAL A 259 -9.71 5.13 -9.71
C VAL A 259 -10.46 3.81 -9.51
N GLU A 260 -11.73 3.84 -9.14
CA GLU A 260 -12.57 2.65 -8.95
C GLU A 260 -13.58 2.41 -10.11
N ASP A 261 -13.67 3.36 -11.05
CA ASP A 261 -14.50 3.27 -12.27
C ASP A 261 -13.91 2.35 -13.37
#